data_AF-A0AAF0K5H7-F1
#
_entry.id   AF-A0AAF0K5H7-F1
#
_cell.length_a   1.000
_cell.length_b   1.000
_cell.length_c   1.000
_cell.angle_alpha   90.00
_cell.angle_beta   90.00
_cell.angle_gamma   90.00
#
_symmetry.space_group_name_H-M   'P 1'
#
loop_
_entity.id
_entity.type
_entity.pdbx_description
1 polymer ?
#
loop_
_entity_poly.entity_id
_entity_poly.type
_entity_poly.pdbx_seq_one_letter_code
_entity_poly.pdbx_strand_id
1 'polypeptide(L)'
;MTNQSMVKENIHTLYNSLMAHPDKSNALLDITDVLSQVYLTLETAKNPEALVNRLANYIYSVGFGEIHLNKSEEQLLIDLGAYGQRAGWNGVYRGDCTSKAEFFNYSDARKYARV
;
A
#
# COMPACT_ATOMS: atom_id res chain seq x y z
N MET A 1 17.29 4.95 13.21
CA MET A 1 16.01 4.37 12.77
C MET A 1 16.25 3.67 11.44
N THR A 2 15.76 2.44 11.26
CA THR A 2 15.89 1.73 9.97
C THR A 2 14.88 2.29 8.97
N ASN A 3 15.17 2.21 7.68
CA ASN A 3 14.26 2.66 6.62
C ASN A 3 12.89 1.97 6.70
N GLN A 4 12.83 0.72 7.17
CA GLN A 4 11.60 -0.06 7.28
C GLN A 4 10.66 0.45 8.39
N SER A 5 11.18 0.87 9.55
CA SER A 5 10.34 1.46 10.61
C SER A 5 9.68 2.77 10.16
N MET A 6 10.42 3.59 9.40
CA MET A 6 9.88 4.83 8.82
C MET A 6 8.78 4.53 7.80
N VAL A 7 8.97 3.54 6.94
CA VAL A 7 7.95 3.10 5.98
C VAL A 7 6.70 2.57 6.68
N LYS A 8 6.87 1.79 7.76
CA LYS A 8 5.74 1.28 8.55
C LYS A 8 4.90 2.43 9.14
N GLU A 9 5.56 3.48 9.63
CA GLU A 9 4.91 4.68 10.13
C GLU A 9 4.20 5.46 9.02
N ASN A 10 4.82 5.58 7.83
CA ASN A 10 4.20 6.24 6.68
C ASN A 10 2.93 5.51 6.23
N ILE A 11 2.94 4.16 6.20
CA ILE A 11 1.76 3.35 5.88
C ILE A 11 0.64 3.60 6.89
N HIS A 12 0.97 3.59 8.18
CA HIS A 12 0.00 3.83 9.25
C HIS A 12 -0.60 5.25 9.17
N THR A 13 0.25 6.25 8.93
CA THR A 13 -0.17 7.65 8.78
C THR A 13 -1.08 7.83 7.57
N LEU A 14 -0.70 7.26 6.42
CA LEU A 14 -1.51 7.31 5.20
C LEU A 14 -2.85 6.62 5.40
N TYR A 15 -2.86 5.41 6.00
CA TYR A 15 -4.09 4.69 6.33
C TYR A 15 -5.05 5.55 7.18
N ASN A 16 -4.56 6.14 8.26
CA ASN A 16 -5.38 6.95 9.15
C ASN A 16 -5.91 8.21 8.47
N SER A 17 -5.09 8.87 7.64
CA SER A 17 -5.50 10.05 6.88
C SER A 17 -6.63 9.72 5.89
N LEU A 18 -6.46 8.64 5.11
CA LEU A 18 -7.48 8.19 4.16
C LEU A 18 -8.77 7.73 4.87
N MET A 19 -8.66 7.03 6.01
CA MET A 19 -9.82 6.65 6.80
C MET A 19 -10.55 7.86 7.41
N ALA A 20 -9.90 9.00 7.57
CA ALA A 20 -10.53 10.25 8.02
C ALA A 20 -11.29 11.00 6.90
N HIS A 21 -11.15 10.61 5.63
CA HIS A 21 -11.94 11.24 4.54
C HIS A 21 -13.44 11.07 4.79
N PRO A 22 -14.27 12.08 4.50
CA PRO A 22 -15.72 11.97 4.67
C PRO A 22 -16.36 11.01 3.67
N ASP A 23 -15.82 10.95 2.46
CA ASP A 23 -16.22 9.98 1.44
C ASP A 23 -15.47 8.67 1.63
N LYS A 24 -16.16 7.56 1.39
CA LYS A 24 -15.68 6.18 1.57
C LYS A 24 -15.98 5.39 0.29
N SER A 25 -15.45 5.90 -0.82
CA SER A 25 -15.54 5.22 -2.11
C SER A 25 -14.96 3.80 -2.04
N ASN A 26 -15.42 2.91 -2.92
CA ASN A 26 -14.90 1.53 -2.96
C ASN A 26 -13.38 1.51 -3.19
N ALA A 27 -12.87 2.39 -4.03
CA ALA A 27 -11.44 2.56 -4.26
C ALA A 27 -10.67 2.91 -2.96
N LEU A 28 -11.17 3.87 -2.18
CA LEU A 28 -10.56 4.27 -0.91
C LEU A 28 -10.57 3.12 0.09
N LEU A 29 -11.70 2.43 0.18
CA LEU A 29 -11.91 1.27 1.05
C LEU A 29 -11.02 0.08 0.68
N ASP A 30 -10.77 -0.15 -0.60
CA ASP A 30 -9.86 -1.18 -1.07
C ASP A 30 -8.39 -0.83 -0.80
N ILE A 31 -8.01 0.43 -1.03
CA ILE A 31 -6.68 0.93 -0.71
C ILE A 31 -6.38 0.83 0.79
N THR A 32 -7.32 1.20 1.67
CA THR A 32 -7.11 1.13 3.12
C THR A 32 -7.01 -0.31 3.63
N ASP A 33 -7.75 -1.25 3.04
CA ASP A 33 -7.58 -2.68 3.34
C ASP A 33 -6.17 -3.16 2.97
N VAL A 34 -5.66 -2.79 1.79
CA VAL A 34 -4.32 -3.17 1.35
C VAL A 34 -3.24 -2.51 2.20
N LEU A 35 -3.39 -1.23 2.56
CA LEU A 35 -2.49 -0.54 3.49
C LEU A 35 -2.41 -1.26 4.84
N SER A 36 -3.56 -1.66 5.39
CA SER A 36 -3.63 -2.42 6.65
C SER A 36 -2.91 -3.76 6.54
N GLN A 37 -3.14 -4.50 5.46
CA GLN A 37 -2.49 -5.78 5.23
C GLN A 37 -0.97 -5.67 5.10
N VAL A 38 -0.48 -4.67 4.35
CA VAL A 38 0.96 -4.43 4.22
C VAL A 38 1.57 -4.02 5.56
N TYR A 39 0.90 -3.17 6.34
CA TYR A 39 1.36 -2.78 7.68
C TYR A 39 1.60 -4.00 8.60
N LEU A 40 0.68 -4.97 8.59
CA LEU A 40 0.75 -6.18 9.41
C LEU A 40 1.87 -7.13 8.96
N THR A 41 2.13 -7.20 7.66
CA THR A 41 3.04 -8.19 7.07
C THR A 41 4.45 -7.65 6.83
N LEU A 42 4.66 -6.32 6.83
CA LEU A 42 5.90 -5.67 6.42
C LEU A 42 7.14 -6.18 7.17
N GLU A 43 7.04 -6.42 8.48
CA GLU A 43 8.17 -6.85 9.32
C GLU A 43 8.60 -8.30 9.08
N THR A 44 7.70 -9.13 8.56
CA THR A 44 7.95 -10.55 8.30
C THR A 44 8.14 -10.84 6.81
N ALA A 45 7.96 -9.84 5.95
CA ALA A 45 8.13 -9.95 4.51
C ALA A 45 9.59 -10.28 4.15
N LYS A 46 9.79 -11.32 3.35
CA LYS A 46 11.11 -11.71 2.84
C LYS A 46 11.79 -10.61 2.00
N ASN A 47 10.99 -9.77 1.34
CA ASN A 47 11.44 -8.62 0.58
C ASN A 47 10.46 -7.45 0.79
N PRO A 48 10.69 -6.62 1.84
CA PRO A 48 9.79 -5.52 2.17
C PRO A 48 9.76 -4.44 1.09
N GLU A 49 10.87 -4.17 0.40
CA GLU A 49 10.90 -3.20 -0.70
C GLU A 49 9.96 -3.62 -1.85
N ALA A 50 9.98 -4.89 -2.24
CA ALA A 50 9.11 -5.39 -3.30
C ALA A 50 7.62 -5.33 -2.90
N LEU A 51 7.30 -5.61 -1.64
CA LEU A 51 5.94 -5.51 -1.12
C LEU A 51 5.43 -4.06 -1.16
N VAL A 52 6.27 -3.11 -0.74
CA VAL A 52 5.92 -1.68 -0.73
C VAL A 52 5.85 -1.10 -2.14
N ASN A 53 6.69 -1.58 -3.06
CA ASN A 53 6.58 -1.19 -4.48
C ASN A 53 5.22 -1.60 -5.06
N ARG A 54 4.77 -2.83 -4.79
CA ARG A 54 3.45 -3.30 -5.21
C ARG A 54 2.34 -2.45 -4.59
N LEU A 55 2.45 -2.13 -3.30
CA LEU A 55 1.50 -1.24 -2.60
C LEU A 55 1.38 0.10 -3.32
N ALA A 56 2.50 0.78 -3.60
CA ALA A 56 2.49 2.06 -4.27
C ALA A 56 1.82 1.97 -5.65
N ASN A 57 2.19 0.97 -6.46
CA ASN A 57 1.59 0.75 -7.78
C ASN A 57 0.09 0.48 -7.71
N TYR A 58 -0.35 -0.32 -6.73
CA TYR A 58 -1.77 -0.58 -6.50
C TYR A 58 -2.54 0.70 -6.15
N ILE A 59 -1.99 1.53 -5.24
CA ILE A 59 -2.61 2.81 -4.87
C ILE A 59 -2.71 3.74 -6.08
N TYR A 60 -1.67 3.84 -6.91
CA TYR A 60 -1.73 4.60 -8.16
C TYR A 60 -2.81 4.05 -9.09
N SER A 61 -2.87 2.73 -9.29
CA SER A 61 -3.82 2.13 -10.22
C SER A 61 -5.28 2.26 -9.79
N VAL A 62 -5.57 2.11 -8.49
CA VAL A 62 -6.95 2.13 -7.96
C VAL A 62 -7.39 3.54 -7.58
N GLY A 63 -6.48 4.38 -7.09
CA GLY A 63 -6.80 5.73 -6.65
C GLY A 63 -6.88 6.76 -7.79
N PHE A 64 -6.28 6.49 -8.95
CA PHE A 64 -6.24 7.46 -10.05
C PHE A 64 -7.64 7.81 -10.54
N GLY A 65 -8.03 9.08 -10.36
CA GLY A 65 -9.35 9.61 -10.74
C GLY A 65 -10.48 9.27 -9.76
N GLU A 66 -10.26 8.34 -8.82
CA GLU A 66 -11.26 7.84 -7.88
C GLU A 66 -11.12 8.41 -6.47
N ILE A 67 -9.94 8.92 -6.12
CA ILE A 67 -9.63 9.46 -4.79
C ILE A 67 -8.87 10.78 -4.93
N HIS A 68 -9.25 11.77 -4.12
CA HIS A 68 -8.54 13.03 -4.02
C HIS A 68 -7.60 13.02 -2.81
N LEU A 69 -6.30 12.86 -3.08
CA LEU A 69 -5.27 12.95 -2.06
C LEU A 69 -4.97 14.42 -1.74
N ASN A 70 -4.77 14.72 -0.46
CA ASN A 70 -4.17 15.99 -0.06
C ASN A 70 -2.64 15.93 -0.19
N LYS A 71 -1.98 17.10 -0.10
CA LYS A 71 -0.51 17.20 -0.28
C LYS A 71 0.29 16.32 0.68
N SER A 72 -0.18 16.13 1.91
CA SER A 72 0.49 15.27 2.89
C SER A 72 0.36 13.80 2.51
N GLU A 73 -0.80 13.38 2.02
CA GLU A 73 -1.03 12.01 1.53
C GLU A 73 -0.23 11.71 0.26
N GLU A 74 -0.16 12.66 -0.67
CA GLU A 74 0.68 12.58 -1.86
C GLU A 74 2.16 12.41 -1.49
N GLN A 75 2.66 13.18 -0.51
CA GLN A 75 4.04 13.06 -0.05
C GLN A 75 4.31 11.69 0.57
N LEU A 76 3.39 11.17 1.39
CA LEU A 76 3.51 9.82 1.95
C LEU A 76 3.58 8.76 0.84
N LEU A 77 2.74 8.87 -0.20
CA LEU A 77 2.76 7.96 -1.34
C LEU A 77 4.08 8.04 -2.14
N ILE A 78 4.63 9.25 -2.32
CA ILE A 78 5.95 9.46 -2.94
C ILE A 78 7.04 8.75 -2.13
N ASP A 79 7.03 8.90 -0.81
CA ASP A 79 8.02 8.27 0.07
C ASP A 79 7.94 6.73 0.03
N LEU A 80 6.72 6.18 -0.04
CA LEU A 80 6.50 4.75 -0.25
C LEU A 80 7.07 4.28 -1.60
N GLY A 81 6.83 5.05 -2.67
CA GLY A 81 7.38 4.77 -4.00
C GLY A 81 8.92 4.78 -4.00
N ALA A 82 9.54 5.78 -3.37
CA ALA A 82 10.99 5.88 -3.26
C ALA A 82 11.61 4.68 -2.51
N TYR A 83 10.96 4.21 -1.45
CA TYR A 83 11.39 2.99 -0.76
C TYR A 83 11.21 1.76 -1.64
N GLY A 84 10.08 1.63 -2.32
CA GLY A 84 9.76 0.50 -3.20
C GLY A 84 10.72 0.34 -4.39
N GLN A 85 11.17 1.45 -4.99
CA GLN A 85 12.12 1.43 -6.12
C GLN A 85 13.45 0.73 -5.81
N ARG A 86 13.85 0.65 -4.54
CA ARG A 86 15.03 -0.12 -4.10
C ARG A 86 14.91 -1.62 -4.43
N ALA A 87 13.69 -2.15 -4.56
CA ALA A 87 13.46 -3.52 -5.02
C ALA A 87 13.95 -3.77 -6.45
N GLY A 88 13.87 -2.76 -7.32
CA GLY A 88 14.37 -2.81 -8.69
C GLY A 88 15.88 -2.94 -8.74
N TRP A 89 16.59 -2.29 -7.82
CA TRP A 89 18.05 -2.42 -7.69
C TRP A 89 18.47 -3.79 -7.14
N ASN A 90 17.62 -4.41 -6.30
CA ASN A 90 17.86 -5.75 -5.76
C ASN A 90 17.50 -6.89 -6.75
N GLY A 91 17.05 -6.57 -7.97
CA GLY A 91 16.77 -7.55 -9.03
C GLY A 91 15.53 -8.44 -8.80
N VAL A 92 14.71 -8.15 -7.78
CA VAL A 92 13.50 -8.94 -7.43
C VAL A 92 12.25 -8.35 -8.08
N TYR A 93 12.37 -7.84 -9.31
CA TYR A 93 11.26 -7.23 -10.04
C TYR A 93 10.69 -8.22 -11.07
N ARG A 94 9.42 -8.63 -10.90
CA ARG A 94 8.65 -9.42 -11.89
C ARG A 94 7.14 -9.15 -11.77
N GLY A 95 6.70 -7.91 -11.99
CA GLY A 95 5.29 -7.61 -12.24
C GLY A 95 4.74 -6.41 -11.48
N ASP A 96 3.91 -5.63 -12.18
CA ASP A 96 3.06 -4.61 -11.56
C ASP A 96 1.89 -5.30 -10.86
N CYS A 97 1.63 -4.93 -9.60
CA CYS A 97 0.48 -5.43 -8.85
C CYS A 97 -0.71 -4.53 -9.13
N THR A 98 -1.76 -5.10 -9.72
CA THR A 98 -2.98 -4.36 -10.07
C THR A 98 -4.22 -4.89 -9.37
N SER A 99 -4.11 -6.00 -8.60
CA SER A 99 -5.23 -6.62 -7.91
C SER A 99 -5.06 -6.65 -6.39
N LYS A 100 -6.12 -6.28 -5.66
CA LYS A 100 -6.21 -6.36 -4.19
C LYS A 100 -5.82 -7.74 -3.67
N ALA A 101 -6.26 -8.79 -4.35
CA ALA A 101 -6.08 -10.17 -3.92
C ALA A 101 -4.61 -10.60 -3.81
N GLU A 102 -3.69 -9.94 -4.53
CA GLU A 102 -2.26 -10.26 -4.50
C GLU A 102 -1.57 -9.94 -3.16
N PHE A 103 -2.22 -9.16 -2.28
CA PHE A 103 -1.72 -8.81 -0.95
C PHE A 103 -2.22 -9.73 0.16
N PHE A 104 -3.24 -10.54 -0.11
CA PHE A 104 -3.89 -11.39 0.88
C PHE A 104 -3.58 -12.86 0.61
N ASN A 105 -3.27 -13.61 1.66
CA ASN A 105 -3.21 -15.07 1.54
C ASN A 105 -4.63 -15.63 1.33
N TYR A 106 -4.74 -16.85 0.82
CA TYR A 106 -6.03 -17.51 0.55
C TYR A 106 -6.99 -17.51 1.76
N SER A 107 -6.45 -17.59 2.99
CA SER A 107 -7.22 -17.51 4.23
C SER A 107 -7.75 -16.10 4.54
N ASP A 108 -7.01 -15.05 4.16
CA ASP A 108 -7.35 -13.66 4.44
C ASP A 108 -8.28 -13.08 3.37
N ALA A 109 -8.15 -13.51 2.11
CA ALA A 109 -8.93 -13.01 0.98
C ALA A 109 -10.45 -13.17 1.18
N ARG A 110 -10.91 -14.22 1.89
CA ARG A 110 -12.33 -14.40 2.21
C ARG A 110 -12.87 -13.40 3.23
N LYS A 111 -12.00 -12.76 4.01
CA LYS A 111 -12.37 -11.81 5.08
C LYS A 111 -12.51 -10.36 4.56
N TYR A 112 -11.84 -10.05 3.45
CA TYR A 112 -11.80 -8.70 2.85
C TYR A 112 -12.47 -8.61 1.46
N ALA A 113 -13.11 -9.70 1.01
CA ALA A 113 -14.01 -9.68 -0.14
C ALA A 113 -15.29 -8.93 0.27
N ARG A 114 -15.32 -7.61 0.03
CA ARG A 114 -16.55 -6.83 0.10
C ARG A 114 -17.37 -7.19 -1.15
N VAL A 115 -18.58 -7.71 -0.91
CA VAL A 115 -19.58 -8.11 -1.92
C VAL A 115 -20.34 -6.89 -2.42
#